data_AF-A0A929DCL8-F1
#
_entry.id   AF-A0A929DCL8-F1
#
_cell.length_a   1.000
_cell.length_b   1.000
_cell.length_c   1.000
_cell.angle_alpha   90.00
_cell.angle_beta   90.00
_cell.angle_gamma   90.00
#
_symmetry.space_group_name_H-M   'P 1'
#
loop_
_entity.id
_entity.type
_entity.pdbx_description
1 polymer ?
#
loop_
_entity_poly.entity_id
_entity_poly.type
_entity_poly.pdbx_seq_one_letter_code
_entity_poly.pdbx_strand_id
1 'polypeptide(L)'
;MHILIAFTPLYYIVAVKLVGAPVEIIEPARLGLMIMTPWTWSIAYRRFNQGVLIRFGHSRAVGQGTAIRLSTDALVLAAGYLIGTIPGIVVAVSAITAGVVCEAIYSGLRVLPVLRDQLRQAPAAEQPLTFHTFLKFYTPLAMMALLGMLVQPIASAALSRMPAAIDSLAVWSVVSSFLFLFRSLGFAYSEVVIALLDEPHAVRNLQRFAAWLAALTTAALLAIAATPLATVWFEHVSGLTPQLVALARMGLWIALPIPALTALQKWYEGAVVHSRRTRGITEAVAIFLLIDGAILWAGVASGQMTGLYVGLAAFVIGGLAQTAWLRQRSRPAVRAALSRDN
;
A
#
# COMPACT_ATOMS: atom_id res chain seq x y z
N MET A 1 -8.28 -16.64 12.47
CA MET A 1 -7.09 -15.91 12.96
C MET A 1 -7.45 -14.52 13.51
N HIS A 2 -8.05 -13.61 12.73
CA HIS A 2 -8.39 -12.24 13.17
C HIS A 2 -9.17 -12.21 14.50
N ILE A 3 -10.30 -12.92 14.59
CA ILE A 3 -11.13 -12.99 15.81
C ILE A 3 -10.33 -13.52 17.00
N LEU A 4 -9.54 -14.58 16.79
CA LEU A 4 -8.70 -15.16 17.84
C LEU A 4 -7.71 -14.13 18.36
N ILE A 5 -7.05 -13.35 17.51
CA ILE A 5 -6.12 -12.32 17.96
C ILE A 5 -6.89 -11.21 18.68
N ALA A 6 -7.94 -10.64 18.08
CA ALA A 6 -8.64 -9.47 18.61
C ALA A 6 -9.32 -9.71 19.97
N PHE A 7 -10.00 -10.85 20.13
CA PHE A 7 -10.85 -11.14 21.29
C PHE A 7 -10.19 -11.97 22.38
N THR A 8 -8.95 -12.43 22.20
CA THR A 8 -8.23 -13.23 23.21
C THR A 8 -6.94 -12.55 23.69
N PRO A 9 -6.29 -13.05 24.75
CA PRO A 9 -4.99 -12.53 25.21
C PRO A 9 -3.86 -12.64 24.18
N LEU A 10 -4.06 -13.36 23.06
CA LEU A 10 -3.12 -13.38 21.94
C LEU A 10 -2.84 -11.98 21.40
N TYR A 11 -3.79 -11.05 21.49
CA TYR A 11 -3.58 -9.64 21.15
C TYR A 11 -2.35 -9.07 21.85
N TYR A 12 -2.21 -9.27 23.16
CA TYR A 12 -1.11 -8.70 23.95
C TYR A 12 0.23 -9.35 23.63
N ILE A 13 0.26 -10.62 23.21
CA ILE A 13 1.49 -11.24 22.71
C ILE A 13 1.97 -10.48 21.47
N VAL A 14 1.05 -10.15 20.55
CA VAL A 14 1.39 -9.42 19.33
C VAL A 14 1.72 -7.96 19.64
N ALA A 15 0.82 -7.22 20.26
CA ALA A 15 0.95 -5.78 20.48
C ALA A 15 2.07 -5.43 21.47
N VAL A 16 2.19 -6.17 22.58
CA VAL A 16 3.17 -5.87 23.64
C VAL A 16 4.50 -6.57 23.37
N LYS A 17 4.50 -7.90 23.19
CA LYS A 17 5.77 -8.64 23.09
C LYS A 17 6.43 -8.51 21.72
N LEU A 18 5.67 -8.68 20.63
CA LEU A 18 6.23 -8.65 19.28
C LEU A 18 6.41 -7.22 18.75
N VAL A 19 5.39 -6.38 18.85
CA VAL A 19 5.46 -4.99 18.34
C VAL A 19 6.15 -4.07 19.33
N GLY A 20 5.91 -4.22 20.63
CA GLY A 20 6.42 -3.29 21.64
C GLY A 20 5.67 -1.95 21.65
N ALA A 21 4.37 -1.98 21.36
CA ALA A 21 3.55 -0.77 21.23
C ALA A 21 3.46 0.01 22.57
N PRO A 22 3.47 1.35 22.53
CA PRO A 22 3.21 2.19 23.71
C PRO A 22 1.87 1.87 24.37
N VAL A 23 1.81 1.94 25.70
CA VAL A 23 0.63 1.54 26.48
C VAL A 23 -0.63 2.31 26.11
N GLU A 24 -0.45 3.57 25.69
CA GLU A 24 -1.48 4.51 25.30
C GLU A 24 -2.25 4.08 24.05
N ILE A 25 -1.64 3.27 23.17
CA ILE A 25 -2.25 2.86 21.89
C ILE A 25 -2.73 1.41 21.88
N ILE A 26 -2.39 0.60 22.89
CA ILE A 26 -2.76 -0.83 22.95
C ILE A 26 -4.28 -1.02 22.95
N GLU A 27 -4.98 -0.50 23.95
CA GLU A 27 -6.44 -0.73 24.05
C GLU A 27 -7.23 -0.04 22.93
N PRO A 28 -6.92 1.20 22.52
CA PRO A 28 -7.54 1.80 21.34
C PRO A 28 -7.36 0.94 20.08
N ALA A 29 -6.14 0.45 19.82
CA ALA A 29 -5.87 -0.39 18.65
C ALA A 29 -6.59 -1.75 18.72
N ARG A 30 -6.74 -2.33 19.93
CA ARG A 30 -7.53 -3.54 20.13
C ARG A 30 -9.00 -3.33 19.78
N LEU A 31 -9.58 -2.24 20.25
CA LEU A 31 -10.97 -1.86 19.94
C LEU A 31 -11.16 -1.69 18.42
N GLY A 32 -10.22 -1.01 17.76
CA GLY A 32 -10.22 -0.88 16.31
C GLY A 32 -10.18 -2.24 15.60
N LEU A 33 -9.31 -3.14 16.04
CA LEU A 33 -9.19 -4.49 15.47
C LEU A 33 -10.47 -5.32 15.67
N MET A 34 -11.15 -5.19 16.82
CA MET A 34 -12.43 -5.84 17.08
C MET A 34 -13.52 -5.36 16.12
N ILE A 35 -13.65 -4.04 15.92
CA ILE A 35 -14.64 -3.46 15.00
C ILE A 35 -14.37 -3.91 13.55
N MET A 36 -13.10 -4.03 13.17
CA MET A 36 -12.68 -4.49 11.84
C MET A 36 -12.88 -6.00 11.59
N THR A 37 -13.53 -6.74 12.48
CA THR A 37 -13.76 -8.18 12.30
C THR A 37 -14.40 -8.56 10.95
N PRO A 38 -15.48 -7.91 10.47
CA PRO A 38 -16.08 -8.28 9.18
C PRO A 38 -15.26 -7.79 7.98
N TRP A 39 -14.36 -6.81 8.17
CA TRP A 39 -13.58 -6.20 7.10
C TRP A 39 -12.77 -7.22 6.30
N THR A 40 -12.07 -8.14 6.98
CA THR A 40 -11.21 -9.14 6.33
C THR A 40 -12.00 -10.04 5.38
N TRP A 41 -13.16 -10.53 5.82
CA TRP A 41 -14.03 -11.36 5.01
C TRP A 41 -14.65 -10.56 3.86
N SER A 42 -15.15 -9.35 4.13
CA SER A 42 -15.76 -8.49 3.12
C SER A 42 -14.79 -8.11 2.01
N ILE A 43 -13.50 -7.88 2.31
CA ILE A 43 -12.48 -7.66 1.26
C ILE A 43 -12.34 -8.89 0.36
N ALA A 44 -12.20 -10.08 0.93
CA ALA A 44 -12.03 -11.30 0.16
C ALA A 44 -13.25 -11.56 -0.74
N TYR A 45 -14.45 -11.50 -0.15
CA TYR A 45 -15.72 -11.67 -0.88
C TYR A 45 -15.88 -10.64 -1.99
N ARG A 46 -15.64 -9.36 -1.70
CA ARG A 46 -15.70 -8.28 -2.69
C ARG A 46 -14.71 -8.50 -3.83
N ARG A 47 -13.43 -8.73 -3.53
CA ARG A 47 -12.38 -8.87 -4.57
C ARG A 47 -12.63 -10.08 -5.46
N PHE A 48 -13.14 -11.18 -4.89
CA PHE A 48 -13.54 -12.35 -5.66
C PHE A 48 -14.67 -12.00 -6.66
N ASN A 49 -15.74 -11.37 -6.18
CA ASN A 49 -16.88 -10.98 -7.03
C ASN A 49 -16.49 -9.94 -8.09
N GLN A 50 -15.63 -8.99 -7.75
CA GLN A 50 -15.07 -8.03 -8.70
C GLN A 50 -14.28 -8.73 -9.81
N GLY A 51 -13.50 -9.75 -9.48
CA GLY A 51 -12.79 -10.57 -10.48
C GLY A 51 -13.75 -11.24 -11.47
N VAL A 52 -14.87 -11.79 -10.99
CA VAL A 52 -15.92 -12.36 -11.85
C VAL A 52 -16.56 -11.27 -12.73
N LEU A 53 -16.95 -10.14 -12.15
CA LEU A 53 -17.54 -9.03 -12.90
C LEU A 53 -16.61 -8.52 -14.00
N ILE A 54 -15.32 -8.37 -13.71
CA ILE A 54 -14.31 -7.95 -14.69
C ILE A 54 -14.17 -8.98 -15.82
N ARG A 55 -14.06 -10.27 -15.48
CA ARG A 55 -13.92 -11.36 -16.47
C ARG A 55 -15.06 -11.37 -17.49
N PHE A 56 -16.27 -11.03 -17.04
CA PHE A 56 -17.47 -10.99 -17.87
C PHE A 56 -17.81 -9.60 -18.40
N GLY A 57 -16.88 -8.63 -18.39
CA GLY A 57 -17.07 -7.31 -19.02
C GLY A 57 -17.90 -6.30 -18.21
N HIS A 58 -18.23 -6.59 -16.95
CA HIS A 58 -19.02 -5.73 -16.06
C HIS A 58 -18.12 -4.82 -15.18
N SER A 59 -17.01 -4.33 -15.73
CA SER A 59 -16.02 -3.52 -14.99
C SER A 59 -16.60 -2.22 -14.42
N ARG A 60 -17.62 -1.64 -15.05
CA ARG A 60 -18.33 -0.45 -14.54
C ARG A 60 -18.96 -0.68 -13.16
N ALA A 61 -19.40 -1.91 -12.86
CA ALA A 61 -19.93 -2.24 -11.54
C ALA A 61 -18.86 -2.11 -10.45
N VAL A 62 -17.59 -2.39 -10.75
CA VAL A 62 -16.49 -2.21 -9.78
C VAL A 62 -16.32 -0.73 -9.40
N GLY A 63 -16.42 0.17 -10.37
CA GLY A 63 -16.39 1.62 -10.14
C GLY A 63 -17.59 2.11 -9.32
N GLN A 64 -18.80 1.63 -9.63
CA GLN A 64 -20.01 1.93 -8.86
C GLN A 64 -19.89 1.45 -7.40
N GLY A 65 -19.35 0.25 -7.18
CA GLY A 65 -19.06 -0.25 -5.83
C GLY A 65 -18.08 0.65 -5.07
N THR A 66 -17.04 1.15 -5.75
CA THR A 66 -16.11 2.10 -5.15
C THR A 66 -16.80 3.41 -4.75
N ALA A 67 -17.72 3.91 -5.57
CA ALA A 67 -18.51 5.10 -5.22
C ALA A 67 -19.38 4.85 -3.98
N ILE A 68 -20.06 3.70 -3.89
CA ILE A 68 -20.84 3.30 -2.70
C ILE A 68 -19.97 3.27 -1.45
N ARG A 69 -18.76 2.70 -1.53
CA ARG A 69 -17.82 2.68 -0.42
C ARG A 69 -17.47 4.10 0.02
N LEU A 70 -17.03 4.96 -0.90
CA LEU A 70 -16.63 6.33 -0.58
C LEU A 70 -17.77 7.16 -0.01
N SER A 71 -18.99 6.99 -0.53
CA SER A 71 -20.18 7.64 0.04
C SER A 71 -20.48 7.13 1.45
N THR A 72 -20.35 5.83 1.69
CA THR A 72 -20.57 5.23 3.02
C THR A 72 -19.50 5.72 4.01
N ASP A 73 -18.23 5.74 3.59
CA ASP A 73 -17.12 6.26 4.38
C ASP A 73 -17.39 7.73 4.77
N ALA A 74 -17.77 8.57 3.79
CA ALA A 74 -18.08 9.97 4.01
C ALA A 74 -19.27 10.17 4.98
N LEU A 75 -20.33 9.37 4.85
CA LEU A 75 -21.50 9.44 5.73
C LEU A 75 -21.14 9.07 7.17
N VAL A 76 -20.40 7.97 7.37
CA VAL A 76 -20.00 7.54 8.73
C VAL A 76 -19.02 8.51 9.36
N LEU A 77 -18.04 9.03 8.59
CA LEU A 77 -17.12 10.06 9.06
C LEU A 77 -17.85 11.36 9.42
N ALA A 78 -18.78 11.82 8.58
CA ALA A 78 -19.58 13.01 8.84
C ALA A 78 -20.47 12.84 10.08
N ALA A 79 -21.14 11.69 10.21
CA ALA A 79 -21.93 11.38 11.40
C ALA A 79 -21.08 11.37 12.67
N GLY A 80 -19.91 10.71 12.65
CA GLY A 80 -18.99 10.70 13.79
C GLY A 80 -18.45 12.09 14.14
N TYR A 81 -18.15 12.90 13.13
CA TYR A 81 -17.73 14.30 13.31
C TYR A 81 -18.83 15.15 13.96
N LEU A 82 -20.08 15.02 13.50
CA LEU A 82 -21.22 15.76 14.04
C LEU A 82 -21.58 15.33 15.48
N ILE A 83 -21.41 14.05 15.80
CA ILE A 83 -21.67 13.53 17.15
C ILE A 83 -20.61 14.03 18.15
N GLY A 84 -19.34 14.08 17.75
CA GLY A 84 -18.23 14.67 18.53
C GLY A 84 -17.83 13.94 19.83
N THR A 85 -18.64 12.98 20.31
CA THR A 85 -18.39 12.25 21.58
C THR A 85 -17.76 10.88 21.39
N ILE A 86 -17.75 10.36 20.16
CA ILE A 86 -17.24 9.02 19.86
C ILE A 86 -15.72 9.10 19.62
N PRO A 87 -14.91 8.19 20.21
CA PRO A 87 -13.47 8.15 19.95
C PRO A 87 -13.15 8.07 18.44
N GLY A 88 -12.21 8.88 17.98
CA GLY A 88 -11.87 8.97 16.55
C GLY A 88 -11.49 7.62 15.91
N ILE A 89 -10.83 6.73 16.66
CA ILE A 89 -10.52 5.38 16.19
C ILE A 89 -11.79 4.58 15.85
N VAL A 90 -12.83 4.67 16.69
CA VAL A 90 -14.11 3.97 16.48
C VAL A 90 -14.80 4.52 15.24
N VAL A 91 -14.81 5.84 15.06
CA VAL A 91 -15.38 6.49 13.86
C VAL A 91 -14.65 6.03 12.60
N ALA A 92 -13.31 6.11 12.59
CA ALA A 92 -12.50 5.79 11.42
C ALA A 92 -12.60 4.31 11.00
N VAL A 93 -12.47 3.37 11.95
CA VAL A 93 -12.58 1.93 11.65
C VAL A 93 -14.01 1.51 11.31
N SER A 94 -15.02 2.15 11.91
CA SER A 94 -16.42 1.91 11.54
C SER A 94 -16.72 2.39 10.14
N ALA A 95 -16.19 3.56 9.73
CA ALA A 95 -16.33 4.08 8.38
C ALA A 95 -15.76 3.10 7.36
N ILE A 96 -14.46 2.76 7.48
CA ILE A 96 -13.78 1.84 6.56
C ILE A 96 -14.47 0.47 6.53
N THR A 97 -14.89 -0.04 7.70
CA THR A 97 -15.56 -1.34 7.79
C THR A 97 -16.93 -1.30 7.11
N ALA A 98 -17.75 -0.31 7.41
CA ALA A 98 -19.08 -0.15 6.81
C ALA A 98 -18.98 0.05 5.30
N GLY A 99 -18.07 0.92 4.82
CA GLY A 99 -17.89 1.16 3.40
C GLY A 99 -17.49 -0.11 2.63
N VAL A 100 -16.55 -0.88 3.16
CA VAL A 100 -16.13 -2.14 2.53
C VAL A 100 -17.24 -3.20 2.59
N VAL A 101 -18.00 -3.28 3.69
CA VAL A 101 -19.15 -4.19 3.81
C VAL A 101 -20.23 -3.82 2.80
N CYS A 102 -20.62 -2.55 2.69
CA CYS A 102 -21.60 -2.07 1.71
C CYS A 102 -21.17 -2.37 0.27
N GLU A 103 -19.90 -2.13 -0.06
CA GLU A 103 -19.36 -2.45 -1.38
C GLU A 103 -19.32 -3.97 -1.65
N ALA A 104 -19.03 -4.77 -0.62
CA ALA A 104 -19.04 -6.23 -0.72
C ALA A 104 -20.45 -6.78 -0.96
N ILE A 105 -21.45 -6.26 -0.24
CA ILE A 105 -22.88 -6.58 -0.45
C ILE A 105 -23.29 -6.21 -1.87
N TYR A 106 -23.00 -4.98 -2.31
CA TYR A 106 -23.30 -4.53 -3.66
C TYR A 106 -22.65 -5.43 -4.72
N SER A 107 -21.36 -5.74 -4.58
CA SER A 107 -20.63 -6.60 -5.52
C SER A 107 -21.24 -8.01 -5.56
N GLY A 108 -21.65 -8.54 -4.40
CA GLY A 108 -22.35 -9.82 -4.28
C GLY A 108 -23.71 -9.83 -4.98
N LEU A 109 -24.50 -8.75 -4.86
CA LEU A 109 -25.78 -8.65 -5.56
C LEU A 109 -25.61 -8.51 -7.07
N ARG A 110 -24.61 -7.73 -7.51
CA ARG A 110 -24.34 -7.50 -8.93
C ARG A 110 -23.76 -8.70 -9.66
N VAL A 111 -23.07 -9.60 -8.94
CA VAL A 111 -22.52 -10.81 -9.56
C VAL A 111 -23.58 -11.88 -9.78
N LEU A 112 -24.70 -11.88 -9.05
CA LEU A 112 -25.74 -12.92 -9.14
C LEU A 112 -26.27 -13.15 -10.57
N PRO A 113 -26.67 -12.12 -11.35
CA PRO A 113 -27.09 -12.32 -12.74
C PRO A 113 -25.97 -12.88 -13.61
N VAL A 114 -24.72 -12.43 -13.41
CA VAL A 114 -23.55 -12.92 -14.15
C VAL A 114 -23.30 -14.40 -13.85
N LEU A 115 -23.43 -14.83 -12.60
CA LEU A 115 -23.30 -16.24 -12.22
C LEU A 115 -24.40 -17.10 -12.84
N ARG A 116 -25.64 -16.60 -12.85
CA ARG A 116 -26.80 -17.33 -13.36
C ARG A 116 -26.77 -17.44 -14.88
N ASP A 117 -26.52 -16.34 -15.57
CA ASP A 117 -26.81 -16.21 -17.00
C ASP A 117 -25.54 -16.32 -17.88
N GLN A 118 -24.35 -16.05 -17.34
CA GLN A 118 -23.11 -16.03 -18.15
C GLN A 118 -22.13 -17.13 -17.72
N LEU A 119 -21.87 -17.28 -16.42
CA LEU A 119 -20.92 -18.29 -15.94
C LEU A 119 -21.42 -19.72 -16.18
N ARG A 120 -22.70 -19.99 -15.95
CA ARG A 120 -23.29 -21.31 -16.20
C ARG A 120 -23.31 -21.70 -17.69
N GLN A 121 -23.35 -20.71 -18.59
CA GLN A 121 -23.35 -20.92 -20.03
C GLN A 121 -21.93 -20.97 -20.61
N ALA A 122 -20.91 -20.58 -19.83
CA ALA A 122 -19.54 -20.61 -20.26
C ALA A 122 -19.06 -22.06 -20.45
N PRO A 123 -18.25 -22.35 -21.48
CA PRO A 123 -17.70 -23.68 -21.68
C PRO A 123 -16.89 -24.12 -20.46
N ALA A 124 -17.02 -25.39 -20.10
CA ALA A 124 -16.23 -25.97 -19.02
C ALA A 124 -14.74 -25.80 -19.33
N ALA A 125 -13.95 -25.47 -18.32
CA ALA A 125 -12.51 -25.35 -18.48
C ALA A 125 -11.94 -26.71 -18.92
N GLU A 126 -11.12 -26.72 -19.98
CA GLU A 126 -10.49 -27.93 -20.53
C GLU A 126 -9.66 -28.69 -19.49
N GLN A 127 -9.12 -27.97 -18.50
CA GLN A 127 -8.43 -28.56 -17.35
C GLN A 127 -9.15 -28.18 -16.05
N PRO A 128 -9.62 -29.17 -15.25
CA PRO A 128 -10.19 -28.89 -13.95
C PRO A 128 -9.12 -28.30 -13.02
N LEU A 129 -9.47 -27.19 -12.37
CA LEU A 129 -8.60 -26.56 -11.39
C LEU A 129 -8.51 -27.46 -10.14
N THR A 130 -7.42 -28.21 -10.01
CA THR A 130 -7.16 -28.99 -8.79
C THR A 130 -6.57 -28.08 -7.70
N PHE A 131 -6.79 -28.45 -6.43
CA PHE A 131 -6.23 -27.72 -5.30
C PHE A 131 -4.70 -27.66 -5.35
N HIS A 132 -4.04 -28.74 -5.80
CA HIS A 132 -2.59 -28.78 -5.99
C HIS A 132 -2.12 -27.80 -7.07
N THR A 133 -2.78 -27.78 -8.24
CA THR A 133 -2.46 -26.82 -9.32
C THR A 133 -2.68 -25.39 -8.86
N PHE A 134 -3.77 -25.13 -8.13
CA PHE A 134 -4.05 -23.82 -7.54
C PHE A 134 -2.95 -23.37 -6.57
N LEU A 135 -2.57 -24.21 -5.59
CA LEU A 135 -1.52 -23.86 -4.62
C LEU A 135 -0.16 -23.65 -5.31
N LYS A 136 0.23 -24.53 -6.25
CA LYS A 136 1.49 -24.37 -7.00
C LYS A 136 1.56 -23.03 -7.73
N PHE A 137 0.44 -22.53 -8.24
CA PHE A 137 0.34 -21.22 -8.89
C PHE A 137 0.24 -20.07 -7.89
N TYR A 138 -0.57 -20.21 -6.84
CA TYR A 138 -0.91 -19.14 -5.90
C TYR A 138 0.19 -18.88 -4.87
N THR A 139 0.86 -19.91 -4.36
CA THR A 139 1.85 -19.77 -3.28
C THR A 139 2.95 -18.77 -3.60
N PRO A 140 3.61 -18.79 -4.78
CA PRO A 140 4.63 -17.79 -5.10
C PRO A 140 4.08 -16.36 -5.14
N LEU A 141 2.88 -16.17 -5.69
CA LEU A 141 2.23 -14.86 -5.77
C LEU A 141 1.83 -14.34 -4.37
N ALA A 142 1.30 -15.22 -3.53
CA ALA A 142 0.96 -14.92 -2.15
C ALA A 142 2.21 -14.55 -1.34
N MET A 143 3.30 -15.29 -1.49
CA MET A 143 4.57 -14.99 -0.82
C MET A 143 5.11 -13.61 -1.22
N MET A 144 5.00 -13.21 -2.50
CA MET A 144 5.38 -11.85 -2.91
C MET A 144 4.54 -10.78 -2.21
N ALA A 145 3.23 -10.96 -2.14
CA ALA A 145 2.34 -10.03 -1.45
C ALA A 145 2.63 -9.98 0.06
N LEU A 146 2.89 -11.13 0.69
CA LEU A 146 3.22 -11.23 2.11
C LEU A 146 4.53 -10.51 2.44
N LEU A 147 5.57 -10.68 1.63
CA LEU A 147 6.84 -9.96 1.80
C LEU A 147 6.63 -8.44 1.77
N GLY A 148 5.85 -7.94 0.80
CA GLY A 148 5.52 -6.51 0.73
C GLY A 148 4.71 -6.01 1.92
N MET A 149 3.87 -6.85 2.53
CA MET A 149 3.08 -6.50 3.72
C MET A 149 3.92 -6.45 5.00
N LEU A 150 5.07 -7.13 5.08
CA LEU A 150 5.92 -7.13 6.28
C LEU A 150 6.56 -5.78 6.59
N VAL A 151 6.69 -4.90 5.58
CA VAL A 151 7.32 -3.58 5.73
C VAL A 151 6.63 -2.76 6.84
N GLN A 152 5.30 -2.72 6.86
CA GLN A 152 4.58 -1.90 7.84
C GLN A 152 4.70 -2.41 9.28
N PRO A 153 4.50 -3.70 9.58
CA PRO A 153 4.73 -4.25 10.92
C PRO A 153 6.17 -4.06 11.40
N ILE A 154 7.17 -4.27 10.54
CA ILE A 154 8.58 -4.09 10.89
C ILE A 154 8.86 -2.62 11.24
N ALA A 155 8.44 -1.69 10.38
CA ALA A 155 8.60 -0.26 10.63
C ALA A 155 7.89 0.18 11.92
N SER A 156 6.62 -0.21 12.11
CA SER A 156 5.85 0.12 13.32
C SER A 156 6.50 -0.42 14.60
N ALA A 157 6.97 -1.66 14.57
CA ALA A 157 7.67 -2.29 15.68
C ALA A 157 9.02 -1.60 15.99
N ALA A 158 9.76 -1.18 14.97
CA ALA A 158 11.00 -0.44 15.15
C ALA A 158 10.77 0.96 15.72
N LEU A 159 9.82 1.72 15.16
CA LEU A 159 9.45 3.06 15.61
C LEU A 159 8.97 3.06 17.07
N SER A 160 8.22 2.02 17.47
CA SER A 160 7.74 1.85 18.85
C SER A 160 8.86 1.69 19.88
N ARG A 161 10.06 1.27 19.45
CA ARG A 161 11.23 1.05 20.31
C ARG A 161 12.26 2.18 20.26
N MET A 162 11.99 3.24 19.50
CA MET A 162 12.87 4.41 19.39
C MET A 162 12.33 5.60 20.19
N PRO A 163 13.16 6.62 20.49
CA PRO A 163 12.73 7.87 21.10
C PRO A 163 11.51 8.51 20.41
N ALA A 164 10.65 9.14 21.22
CA ALA A 164 9.42 9.78 20.79
C ALA A 164 8.51 8.84 19.98
N ALA A 165 8.30 7.62 20.47
CA ALA A 165 7.53 6.57 19.79
C ALA A 165 6.10 7.01 19.44
N ILE A 166 5.37 7.62 20.39
CA ILE A 166 3.98 8.06 20.18
C ILE A 166 3.92 9.12 19.06
N ASP A 167 4.74 10.17 19.18
CA ASP A 167 4.82 11.24 18.18
C ASP A 167 5.24 10.70 16.81
N SER A 168 6.22 9.79 16.79
CA SER A 168 6.71 9.16 15.56
C SER A 168 5.63 8.33 14.87
N LEU A 169 4.86 7.52 15.62
CA LEU A 169 3.79 6.68 15.06
C LEU A 169 2.60 7.52 14.57
N ALA A 170 2.26 8.58 15.32
CA ALA A 170 1.22 9.53 14.92
C ALA A 170 1.58 10.23 13.60
N VAL A 171 2.80 10.79 13.53
CA VAL A 171 3.27 11.50 12.33
C VAL A 171 3.52 10.55 11.16
N TRP A 172 4.03 9.33 11.43
CA TRP A 172 4.30 8.32 10.41
C TRP A 172 3.06 8.02 9.56
N SER A 173 1.90 7.85 10.18
CA SER A 173 0.66 7.53 9.48
C SER A 173 0.20 8.68 8.57
N VAL A 174 0.31 9.92 9.05
CA VAL A 174 -0.07 11.13 8.31
C VAL A 174 0.89 11.40 7.16
N VAL A 175 2.20 11.36 7.41
CA VAL A 175 3.23 11.54 6.38
C VAL A 175 3.16 10.43 5.33
N SER A 176 3.00 9.17 5.74
CA SER A 176 2.89 8.05 4.81
C SER A 176 1.66 8.17 3.91
N SER A 177 0.51 8.57 4.46
CA SER A 177 -0.72 8.80 3.70
C SER A 177 -0.57 9.96 2.71
N PHE A 178 0.08 11.04 3.13
CA PHE A 178 0.39 12.17 2.27
C PHE A 178 1.33 11.78 1.13
N LEU A 179 2.44 11.09 1.42
CA LEU A 179 3.37 10.58 0.41
C LEU A 179 2.69 9.60 -0.55
N PHE A 180 1.73 8.80 -0.06
CA PHE A 180 0.98 7.87 -0.89
C PHE A 180 0.21 8.56 -2.02
N LEU A 181 -0.28 9.79 -1.81
CA LEU A 181 -0.94 10.57 -2.87
C LEU A 181 -0.03 10.75 -4.09
N PHE A 182 1.23 11.13 -3.87
CA PHE A 182 2.22 11.31 -4.94
C PHE A 182 2.67 9.97 -5.55
N ARG A 183 2.77 8.93 -4.72
CA ARG A 183 3.19 7.59 -5.16
C ARG A 183 2.13 6.86 -5.98
N SER A 184 0.84 7.16 -5.75
CA SER A 184 -0.30 6.50 -6.39
C SER A 184 -0.21 6.50 -7.92
N LEU A 185 0.23 7.63 -8.50
CA LEU A 185 0.46 7.78 -9.94
C LEU A 185 1.53 6.81 -10.46
N GLY A 186 2.59 6.60 -9.68
CA GLY A 186 3.62 5.61 -9.97
C GLY A 186 3.08 4.18 -9.95
N PHE A 187 2.19 3.85 -9.00
CA PHE A 187 1.58 2.51 -8.96
C PHE A 187 0.75 2.22 -10.21
N ALA A 188 -0.04 3.18 -10.69
CA ALA A 188 -0.80 3.02 -11.93
C ALA A 188 0.11 2.87 -13.17
N TYR A 189 1.28 3.52 -13.15
CA TYR A 189 2.21 3.52 -14.28
C TYR A 189 2.73 2.12 -14.64
N SER A 190 2.88 1.18 -13.70
CA SER A 190 3.33 -0.18 -14.06
C SER A 190 2.36 -0.91 -14.99
N GLU A 191 1.05 -0.64 -14.92
CA GLU A 191 0.06 -1.24 -15.83
C GLU A 191 0.21 -0.69 -17.25
N VAL A 192 0.45 0.61 -17.39
CA VAL A 192 0.74 1.28 -18.67
C VAL A 192 1.98 0.69 -19.32
N VAL A 193 3.03 0.45 -18.52
CA VAL A 193 4.27 -0.18 -19.01
C VAL A 193 3.96 -1.59 -19.53
N ILE A 194 3.26 -2.41 -18.76
CA ILE A 194 2.94 -3.79 -19.16
C ILE A 194 2.11 -3.81 -20.45
N ALA A 195 1.18 -2.87 -20.63
CA ALA A 195 0.28 -2.82 -21.78
C ALA A 195 0.96 -2.31 -23.07
N LEU A 196 1.89 -1.35 -22.96
CA LEU A 196 2.45 -0.64 -24.13
C LEU A 196 3.88 -1.06 -24.49
N LEU A 197 4.55 -1.93 -23.73
CA LEU A 197 5.97 -2.24 -23.96
C LEU A 197 6.25 -2.94 -25.31
N ASP A 198 5.24 -3.57 -25.92
CA ASP A 198 5.36 -4.22 -27.23
C ASP A 198 5.17 -3.25 -28.42
N GLU A 199 4.74 -2.01 -28.17
CA GLU A 199 4.56 -1.01 -29.23
C GLU A 199 5.92 -0.48 -29.76
N PRO A 200 6.01 -0.12 -31.05
CA PRO A 200 7.24 0.44 -31.62
C PRO A 200 7.72 1.70 -30.88
N HIS A 201 9.01 1.74 -30.57
CA HIS A 201 9.66 2.84 -29.82
C HIS A 201 9.11 3.07 -28.40
N ALA A 202 8.31 2.14 -27.87
CA ALA A 202 7.67 2.28 -26.56
C ALA A 202 8.69 2.47 -25.45
N VAL A 203 9.84 1.79 -25.50
CA VAL A 203 10.85 1.86 -24.43
C VAL A 203 11.30 3.29 -24.17
N ARG A 204 11.64 4.05 -25.23
CA ARG A 204 12.16 5.41 -25.07
C ARG A 204 11.06 6.37 -24.59
N ASN A 205 9.84 6.21 -25.09
CA ASN A 205 8.70 7.02 -24.69
C ASN A 205 8.30 6.75 -23.23
N LEU A 206 8.26 5.49 -22.83
CA LEU A 206 7.97 5.09 -21.47
C LEU A 206 9.07 5.56 -20.51
N GLN A 207 10.35 5.42 -20.84
CA GLN A 207 11.45 5.95 -20.01
C GLN A 207 11.37 7.48 -19.83
N ARG A 208 11.07 8.22 -20.92
CA ARG A 208 10.86 9.67 -20.84
C ARG A 208 9.67 10.01 -19.96
N PHE A 209 8.57 9.27 -20.09
CA PHE A 209 7.40 9.46 -19.25
C PHE A 209 7.68 9.14 -17.78
N ALA A 210 8.43 8.07 -17.48
CA ALA A 210 8.85 7.74 -16.12
C ALA A 210 9.72 8.85 -15.51
N ALA A 211 10.66 9.41 -16.28
CA ALA A 211 11.48 10.52 -15.85
C ALA A 211 10.65 11.79 -15.59
N TRP A 212 9.71 12.11 -16.48
CA TRP A 212 8.76 13.21 -16.30
C TRP A 212 7.88 13.01 -15.06
N LEU A 213 7.35 11.81 -14.85
CA LEU A 213 6.52 11.49 -13.69
C LEU A 213 7.32 11.60 -12.39
N ALA A 214 8.56 11.09 -12.38
CA ALA A 214 9.47 11.21 -11.25
C ALA A 214 9.80 12.68 -10.93
N ALA A 215 10.13 13.48 -11.96
CA ALA A 215 10.43 14.89 -11.81
C ALA A 215 9.21 15.69 -11.32
N LEU A 216 8.04 15.48 -11.92
CA LEU A 216 6.80 16.18 -11.57
C LEU A 216 6.37 15.88 -10.14
N THR A 217 6.29 14.60 -9.76
CA THR A 217 5.86 14.20 -8.41
C THR A 217 6.84 14.67 -7.34
N THR A 218 8.14 14.64 -7.61
CA THR A 218 9.18 15.13 -6.69
C THR A 218 9.18 16.65 -6.60
N ALA A 219 9.03 17.35 -7.72
CA ALA A 219 8.95 18.81 -7.73
C ALA A 219 7.68 19.31 -7.02
N ALA A 220 6.55 18.64 -7.19
CA ALA A 220 5.32 18.95 -6.45
C ALA A 220 5.51 18.74 -4.95
N LEU A 221 6.14 17.63 -4.54
CA LEU A 221 6.44 17.39 -3.13
C LEU A 221 7.43 18.42 -2.57
N LEU A 222 8.48 18.76 -3.33
CA LEU A 222 9.47 19.78 -2.97
C LEU A 222 8.81 21.15 -2.78
N ALA A 223 7.94 21.56 -3.70
CA ALA A 223 7.22 22.82 -3.61
C ALA A 223 6.39 22.89 -2.32
N ILE A 224 5.74 21.79 -1.93
CA ILE A 224 4.97 21.75 -0.68
C ILE A 224 5.89 21.75 0.54
N ALA A 225 6.95 20.94 0.53
CA ALA A 225 7.91 20.84 1.64
C ALA A 225 8.65 22.16 1.91
N ALA A 226 8.96 22.92 0.85
CA ALA A 226 9.68 24.19 0.91
C ALA A 226 8.77 25.40 1.23
N THR A 227 7.44 25.26 1.14
CA THR A 227 6.50 26.35 1.37
C THR A 227 5.68 26.16 2.65
N PRO A 228 4.97 27.20 3.13
CA PRO A 228 4.02 27.06 4.24
C PRO A 228 2.86 26.09 3.96
N LEU A 229 2.71 25.60 2.73
CA LEU A 229 1.69 24.62 2.36
C LEU A 229 1.81 23.33 3.18
N ALA A 230 3.02 22.90 3.52
CA ALA A 230 3.21 21.75 4.41
C ALA A 230 2.56 22.00 5.79
N THR A 231 2.69 23.21 6.34
CA THR A 231 2.06 23.60 7.60
C THR A 231 0.53 23.63 7.46
N VAL A 232 0.00 24.24 6.39
CA VAL A 232 -1.45 24.24 6.13
C VAL A 232 -2.01 22.81 6.08
N TRP A 233 -1.33 21.92 5.36
CA TRP A 233 -1.75 20.53 5.25
C TRP A 233 -1.68 19.77 6.58
N PHE A 234 -0.55 19.85 7.29
CA PHE A 234 -0.36 19.05 8.50
C PHE A 234 -1.12 19.61 9.70
N GLU A 235 -1.21 20.93 9.85
CA GLU A 235 -1.88 21.57 10.98
C GLU A 235 -3.39 21.65 10.76
N HIS A 236 -3.85 22.19 9.63
CA HIS A 236 -5.27 22.51 9.44
C HIS A 236 -6.06 21.36 8.83
N VAL A 237 -5.47 20.64 7.86
CA VAL A 237 -6.16 19.51 7.20
C VAL A 237 -6.01 18.23 8.01
N SER A 238 -4.79 17.91 8.46
CA SER A 238 -4.51 16.67 9.20
C SER A 238 -4.73 16.82 10.70
N GLY A 239 -4.85 18.04 11.23
CA GLY A 239 -5.12 18.28 12.65
C GLY A 239 -3.94 18.00 13.58
N LEU A 240 -2.69 18.04 13.08
CA LEU A 240 -1.52 17.81 13.91
C LEU A 240 -1.23 19.03 14.80
N THR A 241 -0.86 18.78 16.06
CA THR A 241 -0.34 19.82 16.96
C THR A 241 0.97 20.42 16.41
N PRO A 242 1.30 21.68 16.71
CA PRO A 242 2.48 22.37 16.16
C PRO A 242 3.80 21.59 16.31
N GLN A 243 3.98 20.86 17.41
CA GLN A 243 5.16 20.02 17.66
C GLN A 243 5.27 18.88 16.64
N LEU A 244 4.16 18.19 16.37
CA LEU A 244 4.08 17.11 15.38
C LEU A 244 4.20 17.64 13.93
N VAL A 245 3.75 18.87 13.67
CA VAL A 245 3.94 19.53 12.37
C VAL A 245 5.43 19.75 12.09
N ALA A 246 6.22 20.16 13.08
CA ALA A 246 7.67 20.31 12.92
C ALA A 246 8.35 18.98 12.58
N LEU A 247 7.95 17.89 13.27
CA LEU A 247 8.43 16.53 12.97
C LEU A 247 8.06 16.12 11.53
N ALA A 248 6.81 16.32 11.12
CA ALA A 248 6.31 15.97 9.80
C ALA A 248 7.04 16.72 8.68
N ARG A 249 7.28 18.03 8.86
CA ARG A 249 8.01 18.86 7.89
C ARG A 249 9.43 18.39 7.68
N MET A 250 10.15 18.06 8.76
CA MET A 250 11.50 17.49 8.64
C MET A 250 11.44 16.11 7.96
N GLY A 251 10.45 15.29 8.29
CA GLY A 251 10.21 14.01 7.64
C GLY A 251 10.01 14.14 6.12
N LEU A 252 9.31 15.17 5.64
CA LEU A 252 9.13 15.40 4.20
C LEU A 252 10.45 15.61 3.45
N TRP A 253 11.41 16.31 4.06
CA TRP A 253 12.73 16.51 3.46
C TRP A 253 13.49 15.19 3.27
N ILE A 254 13.41 14.30 4.27
CA ILE A 254 13.99 12.95 4.17
C ILE A 254 13.25 12.15 3.10
N ALA A 255 11.93 12.23 3.07
CA ALA A 255 11.05 11.49 2.16
C ALA A 255 11.05 12.01 0.71
N LEU A 256 11.73 13.12 0.43
CA LEU A 256 11.72 13.77 -0.88
C LEU A 256 12.04 12.82 -2.06
N PRO A 257 12.98 11.86 -1.94
CA PRO A 257 13.28 10.93 -3.05
C PRO A 257 12.20 9.88 -3.30
N ILE A 258 11.28 9.63 -2.35
CA ILE A 258 10.35 8.50 -2.38
C ILE A 258 9.44 8.48 -3.63
N PRO A 259 8.82 9.60 -4.06
CA PRO A 259 7.98 9.60 -5.27
C PRO A 259 8.77 9.25 -6.53
N ALA A 260 9.95 9.84 -6.73
CA ALA A 260 10.84 9.51 -7.85
C ALA A 260 11.24 8.03 -7.84
N LEU A 261 11.65 7.50 -6.69
CA LEU A 261 11.99 6.09 -6.54
C LEU A 261 10.81 5.20 -6.90
N THR A 262 9.60 5.56 -6.47
CA THR A 262 8.39 4.78 -6.79
C THR A 262 8.13 4.75 -8.29
N ALA A 263 8.22 5.89 -8.99
CA ALA A 263 8.02 5.93 -10.44
C ALA A 263 9.06 5.07 -11.20
N LEU A 264 10.33 5.14 -10.80
CA LEU A 264 11.42 4.34 -11.39
C LEU A 264 11.26 2.84 -11.09
N GLN A 265 10.91 2.48 -9.86
CA GLN A 265 10.64 1.09 -9.49
C GLN A 265 9.51 0.52 -10.36
N LYS A 266 8.44 1.29 -10.58
CA LYS A 266 7.27 0.84 -11.35
C LYS A 266 7.55 0.71 -12.85
N TRP A 267 8.45 1.54 -13.39
CA TRP A 267 9.03 1.31 -14.72
C TRP A 267 9.72 -0.05 -14.80
N TYR A 268 10.67 -0.31 -13.90
CA TYR A 268 11.48 -1.53 -13.95
C TYR A 268 10.66 -2.78 -13.64
N GLU A 269 9.76 -2.72 -12.67
CA GLU A 269 8.82 -3.79 -12.35
C GLU A 269 7.95 -4.12 -13.56
N GLY A 270 7.34 -3.12 -14.21
CA GLY A 270 6.54 -3.33 -15.41
C GLY A 270 7.32 -4.04 -16.53
N ALA A 271 8.55 -3.61 -16.79
CA ALA A 271 9.43 -4.26 -17.77
C ALA A 271 9.78 -5.72 -17.40
N VAL A 272 10.02 -6.00 -16.12
CA VAL A 272 10.32 -7.35 -15.63
C VAL A 272 9.09 -8.25 -15.70
N VAL A 273 7.91 -7.76 -15.32
CA VAL A 273 6.63 -8.49 -15.42
C VAL A 273 6.33 -8.86 -16.86
N HIS A 274 6.48 -7.89 -17.78
CA HIS A 274 6.28 -8.12 -19.22
C HIS A 274 7.16 -9.25 -19.76
N SER A 275 8.42 -9.31 -19.34
CA SER A 275 9.35 -10.40 -19.70
C SER A 275 9.06 -11.77 -19.06
N ARG A 276 8.00 -11.87 -18.22
CA ARG A 276 7.61 -13.06 -17.44
C ARG A 276 8.68 -13.56 -16.45
N ARG A 277 9.68 -12.74 -16.12
CA ARG A 277 10.79 -13.08 -15.20
C ARG A 277 10.61 -12.41 -13.82
N THR A 278 9.48 -12.66 -13.17
CA THR A 278 9.08 -11.99 -11.91
C THR A 278 10.00 -12.21 -10.71
N ARG A 279 10.91 -13.19 -10.76
CA ARG A 279 11.92 -13.44 -9.71
C ARG A 279 12.75 -12.20 -9.37
N GLY A 280 13.06 -11.36 -10.36
CA GLY A 280 13.83 -10.13 -10.13
C GLY A 280 13.12 -9.13 -9.21
N ILE A 281 11.79 -9.15 -9.18
CA ILE A 281 10.98 -8.30 -8.29
C ILE A 281 11.06 -8.81 -6.85
N THR A 282 10.95 -10.13 -6.65
CA THR A 282 11.06 -10.75 -5.32
C THR A 282 12.44 -10.51 -4.71
N GLU A 283 13.51 -10.68 -5.49
CA GLU A 283 14.87 -10.38 -5.04
C GLU A 283 15.03 -8.91 -4.63
N ALA A 284 14.45 -7.98 -5.41
CA ALA A 284 14.50 -6.56 -5.09
C ALA A 284 13.79 -6.23 -3.77
N VAL A 285 12.59 -6.81 -3.55
CA VAL A 285 11.85 -6.65 -2.30
C VAL A 285 12.59 -7.27 -1.12
N ALA A 286 13.26 -8.41 -1.31
CA ALA A 286 14.09 -9.01 -0.26
C ALA A 286 15.28 -8.10 0.10
N ILE A 287 15.97 -7.52 -0.89
CA ILE A 287 17.06 -6.55 -0.67
C ILE A 287 16.53 -5.31 0.07
N PHE A 288 15.38 -4.79 -0.35
CA PHE A 288 14.69 -3.69 0.34
C PHE A 288 14.49 -4.03 1.83
N LEU A 289 13.84 -5.16 2.12
CA LEU A 289 13.53 -5.59 3.49
C LEU A 289 14.78 -5.81 4.34
N LEU A 290 15.85 -6.37 3.76
CA LEU A 290 17.11 -6.59 4.47
C LEU A 290 17.78 -5.27 4.86
N ILE A 291 17.85 -4.32 3.92
CA ILE A 291 18.50 -3.02 4.16
C ILE A 291 17.64 -2.15 5.09
N ASP A 292 16.34 -2.06 4.82
CA ASP A 292 15.38 -1.33 5.65
C ASP A 292 15.39 -1.90 7.08
N GLY A 293 15.30 -3.22 7.22
CA GLY A 293 15.37 -3.91 8.51
C GLY A 293 16.70 -3.70 9.24
N ALA A 294 17.83 -3.71 8.53
CA ALA A 294 19.15 -3.45 9.14
C ALA A 294 19.28 -2.02 9.66
N ILE A 295 18.81 -1.02 8.91
CA ILE A 295 18.83 0.39 9.33
C ILE A 295 17.89 0.61 10.51
N LEU A 296 16.67 0.06 10.44
CA LEU A 296 15.72 0.11 11.55
C LEU A 296 16.29 -0.55 12.81
N TRP A 297 16.92 -1.73 12.67
CA TRP A 297 17.57 -2.41 13.80
C TRP A 297 18.71 -1.58 14.38
N ALA A 298 19.56 -0.98 13.55
CA ALA A 298 20.63 -0.08 14.00
C ALA A 298 20.08 1.17 14.71
N GLY A 299 18.95 1.71 14.24
CA GLY A 299 18.24 2.80 14.92
C GLY A 299 17.72 2.41 16.30
N VAL A 300 17.15 1.20 16.42
CA VAL A 300 16.67 0.67 17.71
C VAL A 300 17.86 0.44 18.65
N ALA A 301 18.95 -0.12 18.14
CA ALA A 301 20.16 -0.40 18.93
C ALA A 301 20.87 0.87 19.41
N SER A 302 20.88 1.94 18.60
CA SER A 302 21.47 3.22 19.00
C SER A 302 20.59 3.97 20.02
N GLY A 303 19.27 3.92 19.87
CA GLY A 303 18.32 4.54 20.81
C GLY A 303 18.42 6.06 20.91
N GLN A 304 19.15 6.73 20.00
CA GLN A 304 19.47 8.15 20.09
C GLN A 304 18.62 9.03 19.15
N MET A 305 18.02 8.45 18.11
CA MET A 305 17.33 9.18 17.05
C MET A 305 15.83 8.95 17.09
N THR A 306 15.05 9.99 16.76
CA THR A 306 13.59 9.91 16.62
C THR A 306 13.20 8.85 15.58
N GLY A 307 12.28 7.96 15.97
CA GLY A 307 11.89 6.81 15.13
C GLY A 307 11.41 7.19 13.73
N LEU A 308 10.66 8.29 13.60
CA LEU A 308 10.18 8.80 12.32
C LEU A 308 11.31 9.01 11.29
N TYR A 309 12.40 9.65 11.70
CA TYR A 309 13.49 10.00 10.79
C TYR A 309 14.27 8.77 10.34
N VAL A 310 14.53 7.84 11.27
CA VAL A 310 15.18 6.57 10.95
C VAL A 310 14.30 5.75 10.01
N GLY A 311 13.00 5.67 10.27
CA GLY A 311 12.07 4.95 9.41
C GLY A 311 11.99 5.50 7.99
N LEU A 312 11.93 6.82 7.83
CA LEU A 312 11.91 7.46 6.50
C LEU A 312 13.25 7.29 5.77
N ALA A 313 14.38 7.42 6.49
CA ALA A 313 15.71 7.21 5.92
C ALA A 313 15.92 5.74 5.50
N ALA A 314 15.49 4.79 6.34
CA ALA A 314 15.52 3.36 6.04
C ALA A 314 14.72 3.06 4.75
N PHE A 315 13.52 3.61 4.64
CA PHE A 315 12.67 3.45 3.46
C PHE A 315 13.31 4.02 2.19
N VAL A 316 13.97 5.19 2.28
CA VAL A 316 14.68 5.81 1.15
C VAL A 316 15.90 5.01 0.74
N ILE A 317 16.74 4.61 1.69
CA ILE A 317 17.99 3.88 1.40
C ILE A 317 17.68 2.47 0.89
N GLY A 318 16.76 1.76 1.53
CA GLY A 318 16.23 0.49 1.05
C GLY A 318 15.61 0.64 -0.34
N GLY A 319 14.82 1.70 -0.55
CA GLY A 319 14.20 2.00 -1.85
C GLY A 319 15.21 2.30 -2.95
N LEU A 320 16.33 2.96 -2.66
CA LEU A 320 17.44 3.18 -3.58
C LEU A 320 18.08 1.85 -4.01
N ALA A 321 18.40 0.99 -3.04
CA ALA A 321 18.97 -0.32 -3.30
C ALA A 321 18.02 -1.23 -4.11
N GLN A 322 16.74 -1.23 -3.77
CA GLN A 322 15.69 -1.92 -4.53
C GLN A 322 15.65 -1.43 -5.98
N THR A 323 15.71 -0.12 -6.18
CA THR A 323 15.69 0.50 -7.52
C THR A 323 16.94 0.13 -8.32
N ALA A 324 18.12 0.13 -7.68
CA ALA A 324 19.37 -0.27 -8.32
C ALA A 324 19.33 -1.74 -8.77
N TRP A 325 18.82 -2.64 -7.93
CA TRP A 325 18.66 -4.05 -8.27
C TRP A 325 17.66 -4.28 -9.41
N LEU A 326 16.50 -3.63 -9.33
CA LEU A 326 15.49 -3.68 -10.40
C LEU A 326 16.02 -3.15 -11.73
N ARG A 327 16.82 -2.08 -11.71
CA ARG A 327 17.49 -1.56 -12.90
C ARG A 327 18.42 -2.61 -13.52
N GLN A 328 19.18 -3.34 -12.70
CA GLN A 328 20.05 -4.40 -13.19
C GLN A 328 19.25 -5.57 -13.78
N ARG A 329 18.18 -6.01 -13.10
CA ARG A 329 17.36 -7.15 -13.53
C ARG A 329 16.45 -6.84 -14.74
N SER A 330 16.07 -5.59 -14.96
CA SER A 330 15.27 -5.17 -16.12
C SER A 330 16.10 -5.00 -17.40
N ARG A 331 17.43 -4.83 -17.31
CA ARG A 331 18.31 -4.62 -18.48
C ARG A 331 18.12 -5.62 -19.62
N PRO A 332 18.03 -6.95 -19.40
CA PRO A 332 17.81 -7.90 -20.49
C PRO A 332 16.48 -7.70 -21.20
N ALA A 333 15.41 -7.42 -20.45
CA ALA A 333 14.08 -7.17 -21.01
C ALA A 333 14.06 -5.87 -21.84
N VAL A 334 14.63 -4.80 -21.28
CA VAL A 334 14.72 -3.49 -21.95
C VAL A 334 15.58 -3.57 -23.21
N ARG A 335 16.71 -4.30 -23.19
CA ARG A 335 17.57 -4.50 -24.37
C ARG A 335 16.85 -5.28 -25.47
N ALA A 336 16.14 -6.35 -25.10
CA ALA A 336 15.38 -7.15 -26.06
C ALA A 336 14.26 -6.34 -26.72
N ALA A 337 13.59 -5.46 -25.97
CA ALA A 337 12.60 -4.54 -26.52
C ALA A 337 13.24 -3.51 -27.45
N LEU A 338 14.36 -2.89 -27.05
CA LEU A 338 15.09 -1.93 -27.90
C LEU A 338 15.64 -2.55 -29.19
N SER A 339 16.04 -3.82 -29.18
CA SER A 339 16.51 -4.50 -30.39
C SER A 339 15.39 -4.86 -31.38
N ARG A 340 14.12 -4.79 -30.97
CA ARG A 340 12.97 -4.93 -31.88
C ARG A 340 12.63 -3.62 -32.60
N ASP A 341 12.99 -2.49 -31.97
CA ASP A 341 12.71 -1.14 -32.48
C ASP A 341 13.76 -0.61 -33.47
N ASN A 342 14.90 -1.29 -33.58
CA ASN A 342 16.01 -0.98 -34.50
C ASN A 342 15.99 -1.95 -35.69
#